data_AF-A0A3D2IEG4-F1
#
_entry.id   AF-A0A3D2IEG4-F1
#
_cell.length_a   1.000
_cell.length_b   1.000
_cell.length_c   1.000
_cell.angle_alpha   90.00
_cell.angle_beta   90.00
_cell.angle_gamma   90.00
#
_symmetry.space_group_name_H-M   'P 1'
#
loop_
_entity.id
_entity.type
_entity.pdbx_description
1 polymer ?
#
loop_
_entity_poly.entity_id
_entity_poly.type
_entity_poly.pdbx_seq_one_letter_code
_entity_poly.pdbx_strand_id
1 'polypeptide(L)' 'HAVGVIGDGGRGSASVFGLTDQVDLISGTFSKSFASLGGFIVGDNAVIEYLRHHSPAHIFSAS' A
#
# COMPACT_ATOMS: atom_id res chain seq x y z
N HIS A 1 4.27 -9.06 -1.66
CA HIS A 1 4.33 -10.47 -1.24
C HIS A 1 4.47 -10.65 0.28
N ALA A 2 4.74 -9.58 1.05
CA ALA A 2 4.86 -9.68 2.50
C ALA A 2 3.55 -9.40 3.26
N VAL A 3 2.73 -8.46 2.76
CA VAL A 3 1.47 -8.07 3.40
C VAL A 3 0.50 -9.25 3.49
N GLY A 4 -0.10 -9.43 4.66
CA GLY A 4 -0.93 -10.59 5.03
C GLY A 4 -0.17 -11.89 5.30
N VAL A 5 1.17 -11.89 5.26
CA VAL A 5 2.00 -13.10 5.47
C VAL A 5 2.93 -12.96 6.67
N ILE A 6 3.64 -11.83 6.77
CA ILE A 6 4.66 -11.59 7.80
C ILE A 6 4.48 -10.22 8.46
N GLY A 7 5.16 -9.99 9.59
CA GLY A 7 5.07 -8.76 10.37
C GLY A 7 3.89 -8.78 11.34
N ASP A 8 3.88 -7.86 12.30
CA ASP A 8 2.80 -7.76 13.28
C ASP A 8 1.47 -7.49 12.59
N GLY A 9 0.46 -8.31 12.88
CA GLY A 9 -0.83 -8.31 12.18
C GLY A 9 -0.75 -8.49 10.66
N GLY A 10 0.35 -9.04 10.11
CA GLY A 10 0.55 -9.19 8.67
C GLY A 10 0.94 -7.90 7.94
N ARG A 11 1.47 -6.88 8.62
CA ARG A 11 1.84 -5.58 8.04
C ARG A 11 3.03 -5.61 7.07
N GLY A 12 3.66 -6.77 6.89
CA GLY A 12 4.74 -6.99 5.93
C GLY A 12 6.14 -6.68 6.48
N SER A 13 7.12 -6.67 5.58
CA SER A 13 8.54 -6.66 5.93
C SER A 13 8.97 -5.46 6.77
N ALA A 14 8.44 -4.26 6.50
CA ALA A 14 8.79 -3.07 7.28
C ALA A 14 8.44 -3.24 8.77
N SER A 15 7.32 -3.90 9.07
CA SER A 15 6.94 -4.23 10.44
C SER A 15 7.87 -5.28 11.06
N VAL A 16 8.31 -6.29 10.29
CA VAL A 16 9.28 -7.30 10.77
C VAL A 16 10.58 -6.67 11.25
N PHE A 17 11.07 -5.66 10.52
CA PHE A 17 12.35 -5.01 10.84
C PHE A 17 12.20 -3.77 11.74
N GLY A 18 11.00 -3.42 12.18
CA GLY A 18 10.77 -2.21 12.98
C GLY A 18 11.06 -0.91 12.22
N LEU A 19 10.91 -0.93 10.89
CA LEU A 19 11.23 0.18 9.99
C LEU A 19 9.97 0.87 9.44
N THR A 20 8.78 0.54 9.93
CA THR A 20 7.51 1.10 9.39
C THR A 20 7.52 2.62 9.34
N ASP A 21 8.04 3.29 10.38
CA ASP A 21 8.09 4.76 10.44
C ASP A 21 9.19 5.39 9.58
N GLN A 22 10.06 4.57 8.97
CA GLN A 22 11.12 5.01 8.04
C GLN A 22 10.75 4.78 6.58
N VAL A 23 9.56 4.24 6.31
CA VAL A 23 9.06 3.99 4.95
C VAL A 23 8.02 5.03 4.60
N ASP A 24 8.33 5.91 3.66
CA ASP A 24 7.42 7.00 3.25
C ASP A 24 6.13 6.47 2.59
N LEU A 25 6.26 5.39 1.80
CA LEU A 25 5.15 4.79 1.06
C LEU A 25 5.19 3.26 1.13
N ILE A 26 4.07 2.67 1.49
CA ILE A 26 3.86 1.22 1.45
C ILE A 26 2.86 0.93 0.33
N SER A 27 3.25 0.09 -0.63
CA SER A 27 2.35 -0.41 -1.67
C SER A 27 2.00 -1.88 -1.45
N GLY A 28 0.80 -2.26 -1.88
CA GLY A 28 0.29 -3.61 -1.72
C GLY A 28 -0.76 -3.98 -2.76
N THR A 29 -1.18 -5.24 -2.73
CA THR A 29 -2.18 -5.79 -3.64
C THR A 29 -3.16 -6.68 -2.90
N PHE A 30 -4.41 -6.64 -3.35
CA PHE A 30 -5.46 -7.50 -2.83
C PHE A 30 -5.46 -8.91 -3.47
N SER A 31 -4.78 -9.11 -4.60
CA SER A 31 -4.82 -10.38 -5.39
C SER A 31 -3.96 -11.53 -4.89
N LYS A 32 -3.50 -11.46 -3.64
CA LYS A 32 -2.67 -12.50 -3.02
C LYS A 32 -3.26 -12.92 -1.69
N SER A 33 -2.63 -12.53 -0.58
CA SER A 33 -3.04 -12.87 0.78
C SER A 33 -4.48 -12.45 1.11
N PHE A 34 -5.02 -11.47 0.39
CA PHE A 34 -6.39 -10.96 0.57
C PHE A 34 -7.43 -11.53 -0.42
N ALA A 35 -7.03 -12.43 -1.33
CA ALA A 35 -7.92 -13.15 -2.26
C ALA A 35 -8.96 -12.28 -2.99
N SER A 36 -8.60 -11.05 -3.35
CA SER A 36 -9.48 -10.08 -4.03
C SER A 36 -8.75 -9.42 -5.21
N LEU A 37 -9.19 -8.26 -5.70
CA LEU A 37 -8.63 -7.58 -6.85
C LEU A 37 -8.25 -6.14 -6.50
N GLY A 38 -7.27 -5.61 -7.23
CA GLY A 38 -6.78 -4.24 -7.06
C GLY A 38 -5.48 -4.13 -6.27
N GLY A 39 -5.06 -2.87 -6.10
CA GLY A 39 -3.87 -2.48 -5.38
C GLY A 39 -4.11 -1.24 -4.54
N PHE A 40 -3.20 -0.98 -3.62
CA PHE A 40 -3.27 0.18 -2.73
C PHE A 40 -1.89 0.76 -2.47
N ILE A 41 -1.89 2.03 -2.07
CA ILE A 41 -0.73 2.75 -1.55
C ILE A 41 -1.15 3.37 -0.21
N VAL A 42 -0.27 3.31 0.77
CA VAL A 42 -0.39 3.93 2.09
C VAL A 42 0.79 4.87 2.29
N GLY A 43 0.52 6.02 2.90
CA GLY A 43 1.50 7.05 3.21
C GLY A 43 0.82 8.26 3.82
N ASP A 44 1.56 9.35 3.95
CA ASP A 44 1.05 10.61 4.48
C ASP A 44 -0.13 11.13 3.67
N ASN A 45 -1.13 11.68 4.37
CA ASN A 45 -2.36 12.17 3.74
C ASN A 45 -2.10 13.16 2.60
N ALA A 46 -1.16 14.10 2.80
CA ALA A 46 -0.80 15.08 1.77
C ALA A 46 -0.26 14.40 0.49
N VAL A 47 0.52 13.32 0.64
CA VAL A 47 1.06 12.55 -0.49
C VAL A 47 -0.05 11.76 -1.19
N ILE A 48 -0.92 11.11 -0.42
CA ILE A 48 -2.06 10.36 -0.98
C ILE A 48 -3.02 11.30 -1.73
N GLU A 49 -3.31 12.48 -1.19
CA GLU A 49 -4.17 13.47 -1.85
C GLU A 49 -3.50 14.06 -3.10
N TYR A 50 -2.18 14.29 -3.07
CA TYR A 50 -1.46 14.64 -4.28
C TYR A 50 -1.62 13.56 -5.36
N LEU A 51 -1.37 12.30 -5.03
CA LEU A 51 -1.50 11.17 -5.97
C LEU A 51 -2.91 11.04 -6.53
N ARG A 52 -3.94 11.25 -5.70
CA ARG A 52 -5.34 11.19 -6.11
C ARG A 52 -5.68 12.19 -7.22
N HIS A 53 -5.09 13.39 -7.17
CA HIS A 53 -5.35 14.48 -8.11
C HIS A 53 -4.35 14.58 -9.27
N HIS A 54 -3.20 13.90 -9.18
CA HIS A 54 -2.12 14.02 -10.16
C HIS A 54 -1.78 12.72 -10.88
N SER A 55 -2.26 11.56 -10.45
CA SER A 55 -1.99 10.28 -11.11
C SER A 55 -3.00 10.01 -12.23
N PRO A 56 -2.61 10.06 -13.53
CA PRO A 56 -3.53 9.74 -14.62
C PRO A 56 -3.99 8.28 -14.56
N ALA A 57 -3.12 7.40 -14.08
CA ALA A 57 -3.42 5.98 -13.88
C ALA A 57 -4.50 5.74 -12.82
N HIS A 58 -4.70 6.69 -11.89
CA HIS A 58 -5.81 6.65 -10.94
C HIS A 58 -7.03 7.40 -11.49
N ILE A 59 -6.86 8.61 -11.99
CA ILE A 59 -7.95 9.52 -12.42
C ILE A 59 -8.74 8.97 -13.60
N PHE A 60 -8.06 8.36 -14.57
CA PHE A 60 -8.69 7.86 -15.80
C PHE A 60 -8.90 6.34 -15.79
N SER A 61 -8.80 5.71 -14.62
CA SER A 61 -9.14 4.30 -14.45
C SER A 61 -10.64 4.15 -14.22
N ALA A 62 -11.27 3.21 -14.93
CA ALA A 62 -12.59 2.74 -14.58
C ALA A 62 -12.45 1.77 -13.38
N SER A 63 -12.95 2.19 -12.22
CA SER A 63 -13.03 1.37 -11.01
C SER A 63 -14.41 0.76 -10.85
#